data_AF-A0A4P5QQ76-F1
#
_entry.id   AF-A0A4P5QQ76-F1
#
_cell.length_a   1.000
_cell.length_b   1.000
_cell.length_c   1.000
_cell.angle_alpha   90.00
_cell.angle_beta   90.00
_cell.angle_gamma   90.00
#
_symmetry.space_group_name_H-M   'P 1'
#
loop_
_entity.id
_entity.type
_entity.pdbx_description
1 polymer ?
#
loop_
_entity_poly.entity_id
_entity_poly.type
_entity_poly.pdbx_seq_one_letter_code
_entity_poly.pdbx_strand_id
1 'polypeptide(L)'
;MKLPRTIAALGALFLSLLAASTTNAFDTVVLDPGHGGIDEGTAWYRVKEKDTTLAVALRLEKLLQNEGIKCVLTRRTDTYISLDDRVKIANRHPHSLLLSIHFDASSRTGASGFSTYYFSQSPSGRFVAQTIQEALDESHDTPNRGIGSQDYAVLVRTLGCAVLVECGFLSNKAEAGQFASAEGQQWLAEALLLGIVRAKPIIINDPPETQIAKCEVYAKRLEEKEHQRQAAVAPAKSGTPHKPASKKK
;
A
#
# COMPACT_ATOMS: atom_id res chain seq x y z
N MET A 1 51.85 -62.74 3.93
CA MET A 1 50.65 -62.33 4.71
C MET A 1 51.04 -61.25 5.70
N LYS A 2 50.18 -60.23 5.85
CA LYS A 2 50.22 -59.04 6.75
C LYS A 2 50.81 -57.76 6.13
N LEU A 3 49.90 -56.98 5.56
CA LEU A 3 50.04 -55.56 5.19
C LEU A 3 49.84 -54.69 6.45
N PRO A 4 50.60 -53.60 6.68
CA PRO A 4 50.27 -52.65 7.71
C PRO A 4 49.21 -51.66 7.23
N ARG A 5 48.38 -51.25 8.19
CA ARG A 5 47.16 -50.45 8.05
C ARG A 5 47.48 -48.95 8.03
N THR A 6 46.74 -48.26 7.16
CA THR A 6 46.11 -46.92 7.33
C THR A 6 46.98 -45.72 7.71
N ILE A 7 47.04 -44.74 6.79
CA ILE A 7 46.74 -43.33 7.12
C ILE A 7 45.77 -42.82 6.07
N ALA A 8 44.51 -42.62 6.49
CA ALA A 8 43.54 -41.83 5.76
C ALA A 8 43.84 -40.36 6.04
N ALA A 9 44.21 -39.60 5.02
CA ALA A 9 44.13 -38.15 5.05
C ALA A 9 42.93 -37.76 4.18
N LEU A 10 41.79 -37.58 4.84
CA LEU A 10 40.62 -36.91 4.28
C LEU A 10 41.07 -35.51 3.85
N GLY A 11 41.22 -35.30 2.54
CA GLY A 11 41.20 -33.97 1.97
C GLY A 11 39.79 -33.43 2.15
N ALA A 12 39.58 -32.59 3.16
CA ALA A 12 38.38 -31.78 3.29
C ALA A 12 38.37 -30.82 2.10
N LEU A 13 37.66 -31.21 1.03
CA LEU A 13 37.32 -30.33 -0.07
C LEU A 13 36.47 -29.21 0.55
N PHE A 14 37.08 -28.04 0.74
CA PHE A 14 36.40 -26.81 1.11
C PHE A 14 35.40 -26.51 -0.01
N LEU A 15 34.17 -26.96 0.17
CA LEU A 15 33.04 -26.48 -0.60
C LEU A 15 32.81 -25.05 -0.10
N SER A 16 33.46 -24.09 -0.75
CA SER A 16 33.13 -22.67 -0.57
C SER A 16 31.69 -22.52 -1.02
N LEU A 17 30.77 -22.58 -0.07
CA LEU A 17 29.40 -22.16 -0.24
C LEU A 17 29.50 -20.68 -0.61
N LEU A 18 29.43 -20.38 -1.91
CA LEU A 18 28.93 -19.10 -2.37
C LEU A 18 27.53 -19.03 -1.77
N ALA A 19 27.43 -18.41 -0.58
CA ALA A 19 26.19 -17.81 -0.18
C ALA A 19 25.86 -16.87 -1.34
N ALA A 20 24.96 -17.31 -2.23
CA ALA A 20 24.34 -16.43 -3.18
C ALA A 20 23.90 -15.24 -2.32
N SER A 21 24.51 -14.08 -2.53
CA SER A 21 24.12 -12.87 -1.84
C SER A 21 22.65 -12.71 -2.20
N THR A 22 21.77 -13.12 -1.29
CA THR A 22 20.34 -12.88 -1.42
C THR A 22 20.22 -11.39 -1.24
N THR A 23 20.40 -10.65 -2.33
CA THR A 23 20.11 -9.23 -2.38
C THR A 23 18.63 -9.13 -2.05
N ASN A 24 18.32 -8.85 -0.78
CA ASN A 24 16.97 -8.50 -0.36
C ASN A 24 16.53 -7.39 -1.29
N ALA A 25 15.43 -7.62 -1.98
CA ALA A 25 15.11 -6.81 -3.12
C ALA A 25 14.64 -5.40 -2.76
N PHE A 26 14.02 -5.26 -1.60
CA PHE A 26 13.86 -4.00 -0.88
C PHE A 26 14.63 -4.08 0.44
N ASP A 27 15.20 -2.95 0.85
CA ASP A 27 15.88 -2.82 2.14
C ASP A 27 15.02 -2.10 3.19
N THR A 28 13.95 -1.44 2.75
CA THR A 28 13.10 -0.58 3.56
C THR A 28 11.62 -0.84 3.24
N VAL A 29 10.78 -0.92 4.27
CA VAL A 29 9.33 -0.83 4.13
C VAL A 29 8.89 0.55 4.59
N VAL A 30 8.19 1.26 3.71
CA VAL A 30 7.55 2.54 4.02
C VAL A 30 6.09 2.26 4.31
N LEU A 31 5.71 2.34 5.59
CA LEU A 31 4.33 2.21 6.02
C LEU A 31 3.62 3.56 5.90
N ASP A 32 2.55 3.58 5.12
CA ASP A 32 1.71 4.75 4.93
C ASP A 32 0.34 4.53 5.55
N PRO A 33 0.16 4.80 6.86
CA PRO A 33 -1.17 4.78 7.46
C PRO A 33 -2.01 5.93 6.86
N GLY A 34 -3.06 5.57 6.13
CA GLY A 34 -3.95 6.48 5.43
C GLY A 34 -4.52 7.59 6.32
N HIS A 35 -4.91 8.71 5.71
CA HIS A 35 -5.57 9.83 6.40
C HIS A 35 -4.73 10.45 7.55
N GLY A 36 -5.36 11.14 8.51
CA GLY A 36 -4.72 11.74 9.68
C GLY A 36 -5.01 13.23 9.83
N GLY A 37 -4.98 13.71 11.07
CA GLY A 37 -5.29 15.09 11.43
C GLY A 37 -6.71 15.46 11.01
N ILE A 38 -6.83 16.44 10.11
CA ILE A 38 -8.10 16.97 9.60
C ILE A 38 -8.84 15.96 8.71
N ASP A 39 -8.11 15.00 8.15
CA ASP A 39 -8.66 13.96 7.29
C ASP A 39 -8.96 12.74 8.17
N GLU A 40 -10.23 12.50 8.45
CA GLU A 40 -10.66 11.37 9.29
C GLU A 40 -10.67 10.04 8.54
N GLY A 41 -10.66 10.08 7.21
CA GLY A 41 -11.09 8.97 6.38
C GLY A 41 -12.56 8.63 6.62
N THR A 42 -12.91 7.35 6.50
CA THR A 42 -14.25 6.88 6.87
C THR A 42 -14.41 6.78 8.40
N ALA A 43 -15.61 7.07 8.90
CA ALA A 43 -15.91 7.03 10.33
C ALA A 43 -17.28 6.40 10.58
N TRP A 44 -17.28 5.25 11.27
CA TRP A 44 -18.48 4.46 11.56
C TRP A 44 -18.38 3.85 12.95
N TYR A 45 -19.50 3.75 13.67
CA TYR A 45 -19.55 3.08 14.98
C TYR A 45 -18.49 3.57 16.00
N ARG A 46 -18.10 4.86 15.93
CA ARG A 46 -17.03 5.50 16.72
C ARG A 46 -15.61 5.00 16.40
N VAL A 47 -15.44 4.26 15.31
CA VAL A 47 -14.17 3.83 14.74
C VAL A 47 -13.84 4.75 13.58
N LYS A 48 -12.67 5.39 13.62
CA LYS A 48 -12.19 6.26 12.55
C LYS A 48 -11.06 5.56 11.82
N GLU A 49 -11.09 5.63 10.49
CA GLU A 49 -10.08 5.02 9.64
C GLU A 49 -8.68 5.52 10.00
N LYS A 50 -8.49 6.83 10.19
CA LYS A 50 -7.18 7.40 10.56
C LYS A 50 -6.57 6.82 11.84
N ASP A 51 -7.40 6.43 12.81
CA ASP A 51 -6.95 5.90 14.10
C ASP A 51 -6.59 4.42 13.93
N THR A 52 -7.44 3.67 13.24
CA THR A 52 -7.25 2.24 12.97
C THR A 52 -6.03 1.98 12.09
N THR A 53 -5.86 2.75 11.01
CA THR A 53 -4.68 2.63 10.12
C THR A 53 -3.38 2.92 10.85
N LEU A 54 -3.36 3.94 11.73
CA LEU A 54 -2.20 4.25 12.56
C LEU A 54 -1.89 3.13 13.55
N ALA A 55 -2.91 2.60 14.22
CA ALA A 55 -2.74 1.54 15.21
C ALA A 55 -2.15 0.27 14.58
N VAL A 56 -2.65 -0.13 13.40
CA VAL A 56 -2.11 -1.27 12.64
C VAL A 56 -0.67 -0.98 12.18
N ALA A 57 -0.39 0.20 11.63
CA ALA A 57 0.95 0.55 11.16
C ALA A 57 2.00 0.55 12.28
N LEU A 58 1.67 1.05 13.49
CA LEU A 58 2.59 1.04 14.63
C LEU A 58 2.87 -0.38 15.15
N ARG A 59 1.89 -1.29 15.07
CA ARG A 59 2.11 -2.71 15.39
C ARG A 59 2.98 -3.38 14.35
N LEU A 60 2.67 -3.17 13.08
CA LEU A 60 3.44 -3.70 11.96
C LEU A 60 4.89 -3.20 11.96
N GLU A 61 5.12 -1.93 12.32
CA GLU A 61 6.48 -1.41 12.50
C GLU A 61 7.29 -2.24 13.49
N LYS A 62 6.72 -2.55 14.66
CA LYS A 62 7.40 -3.34 15.70
C LYS A 62 7.71 -4.75 15.20
N LEU A 63 6.79 -5.35 14.45
CA LEU A 63 6.97 -6.66 13.84
C LEU A 63 8.09 -6.65 12.78
N LEU A 64 8.11 -5.64 11.90
CA LEU A 64 9.17 -5.45 10.90
C LEU A 64 10.55 -5.27 11.55
N GLN A 65 10.62 -4.49 12.63
CA GLN A 65 11.86 -4.29 13.39
C GLN A 65 12.38 -5.62 13.98
N ASN A 66 11.49 -6.47 14.49
CA ASN A 66 11.86 -7.80 15.00
C ASN A 66 12.40 -8.73 13.90
N GLU A 67 11.90 -8.58 12.67
CA GLU A 67 12.39 -9.29 11.47
C GLU A 67 13.68 -8.66 10.89
N GLY A 68 14.23 -7.63 11.53
CA GLY A 68 15.41 -6.90 11.05
C GLY A 68 15.15 -6.12 9.76
N ILE A 69 13.90 -5.80 9.45
CA ILE A 69 13.49 -5.03 8.27
C ILE A 69 13.40 -3.55 8.67
N LYS A 70 14.12 -2.69 7.94
CA LYS A 70 14.06 -1.24 8.17
C LYS A 70 12.66 -0.73 7.83
N CYS A 71 12.09 0.07 8.74
CA CYS A 71 10.76 0.62 8.60
C CYS A 71 10.77 2.15 8.70
N VAL A 72 9.97 2.81 7.85
CA VAL A 72 9.73 4.26 7.86
C VAL A 72 8.22 4.48 7.82
N LEU A 73 7.69 5.35 8.69
CA LEU A 73 6.27 5.72 8.65
C LEU A 73 6.09 7.09 8.01
N THR A 74 5.04 7.27 7.19
CA THR A 74 4.67 8.60 6.69
C THR A 74 4.14 9.50 7.81
N ARG A 75 3.48 8.92 8.82
CA ARG A 75 3.11 9.58 10.08
C ARG A 75 3.17 8.60 11.25
N ARG A 76 3.54 9.11 12.43
CA ARG A 76 3.58 8.35 13.70
C ARG A 76 2.51 8.79 14.72
N THR A 77 1.81 9.87 14.42
CA THR A 77 0.77 10.47 15.27
C THR A 77 -0.44 10.82 14.40
N ASP A 78 -1.50 11.33 15.03
CA ASP A 78 -2.67 11.88 14.33
C ASP A 78 -2.35 13.22 13.66
N THR A 79 -1.55 13.17 12.60
CA THR A 79 -1.12 14.33 11.80
C THR A 79 -1.53 14.14 10.35
N TYR A 80 -2.05 15.20 9.75
CA TYR A 80 -2.33 15.21 8.31
C TYR A 80 -1.03 15.26 7.52
N ILE A 81 -0.85 14.32 6.60
CA ILE A 81 0.23 14.32 5.60
C ILE A 81 -0.41 14.32 4.22
N SER A 82 -0.01 15.28 3.38
CA SER A 82 -0.49 15.38 2.00
C SER A 82 -0.05 14.15 1.18
N LEU A 83 -0.81 13.80 0.14
CA LEU A 83 -0.43 12.71 -0.78
C LEU A 83 0.97 12.92 -1.39
N ASP A 84 1.31 14.18 -1.68
CA ASP A 84 2.62 14.58 -2.21
C ASP A 84 3.76 14.28 -1.22
N ASP A 85 3.55 14.58 0.06
CA ASP A 85 4.59 14.37 1.07
C ASP A 85 4.72 12.89 1.45
N ARG A 86 3.65 12.11 1.44
CA ARG A 86 3.69 10.64 1.57
C ARG A 86 4.60 10.03 0.50
N VAL A 87 4.39 10.43 -0.75
CA VAL A 87 5.19 10.01 -1.90
C VAL A 87 6.64 10.47 -1.78
N LYS A 88 6.89 11.72 -1.37
CA LYS A 88 8.27 12.22 -1.16
C LYS A 88 9.00 11.42 -0.08
N ILE A 89 8.31 11.01 0.99
CA ILE A 89 8.89 10.16 2.04
C ILE A 89 9.32 8.82 1.43
N ALA A 90 8.44 8.15 0.69
CA ALA A 90 8.79 6.88 0.03
C ALA A 90 9.94 7.02 -0.97
N ASN A 91 9.91 8.05 -1.81
CA ASN A 91 10.92 8.25 -2.86
C ASN A 91 12.31 8.64 -2.33
N ARG A 92 12.45 9.02 -1.05
CA ARG A 92 13.77 9.15 -0.39
C ARG A 92 14.43 7.79 -0.12
N HIS A 93 13.69 6.71 -0.29
CA HIS A 93 14.13 5.33 -0.11
C HIS A 93 13.97 4.57 -1.44
N PRO A 94 14.97 4.64 -2.35
CA PRO A 94 14.85 4.10 -3.71
C PRO A 94 14.64 2.57 -3.76
N HIS A 95 15.09 1.85 -2.73
CA HIS A 95 14.89 0.41 -2.58
C HIS A 95 13.81 0.10 -1.53
N SER A 96 12.69 0.82 -1.57
CA SER A 96 11.58 0.62 -0.66
C SER A 96 10.34 -0.01 -1.28
N LEU A 97 9.64 -0.79 -0.45
CA LEU A 97 8.23 -1.13 -0.64
C LEU A 97 7.39 -0.11 0.13
N LEU A 98 6.53 0.64 -0.55
CA LEU A 98 5.46 1.40 0.08
C LEU A 98 4.23 0.51 0.29
N LEU A 99 3.78 0.40 1.54
CA LEU A 99 2.53 -0.24 1.92
C LEU A 99 1.59 0.82 2.50
N SER A 100 0.60 1.23 1.72
CA SER A 100 -0.46 2.12 2.17
C SER A 100 -1.58 1.32 2.81
N ILE A 101 -1.96 1.67 4.04
CA ILE A 101 -2.91 0.92 4.88
C ILE A 101 -4.18 1.76 5.02
N HIS A 102 -5.31 1.22 4.59
CA HIS A 102 -6.62 1.86 4.54
C HIS A 102 -7.73 0.91 4.98
N PHE A 103 -8.94 1.46 5.19
CA PHE A 103 -10.15 0.67 5.35
C PHE A 103 -11.29 1.27 4.53
N ASP A 104 -12.01 0.41 3.83
CA ASP A 104 -13.08 0.80 2.92
C ASP A 104 -14.35 1.17 3.70
N ALA A 105 -15.31 1.78 2.99
CA ALA A 105 -16.67 1.93 3.45
C ALA A 105 -17.66 1.92 2.28
N SER A 106 -18.83 1.34 2.51
CA SER A 106 -19.90 1.26 1.54
C SER A 106 -21.24 1.65 2.17
N SER A 107 -22.14 2.22 1.35
CA SER A 107 -23.54 2.39 1.73
C SER A 107 -24.26 1.06 1.97
N ARG A 108 -23.77 -0.04 1.36
CA ARG A 108 -24.17 -1.40 1.70
C ARG A 108 -23.35 -1.87 2.90
N THR A 109 -23.83 -1.62 4.10
CA THR A 109 -23.12 -1.91 5.37
C THR A 109 -22.85 -3.40 5.61
N GLY A 110 -23.38 -4.30 4.78
CA GLY A 110 -23.03 -5.73 4.78
C GLY A 110 -21.83 -6.08 3.90
N ALA A 111 -21.28 -5.14 3.12
CA ALA A 111 -20.03 -5.34 2.41
C ALA A 111 -18.90 -5.62 3.41
N SER A 112 -18.06 -6.58 3.12
CA SER A 112 -16.89 -6.93 3.92
C SER A 112 -15.79 -7.47 3.00
N GLY A 113 -14.59 -7.64 3.56
CA GLY A 113 -13.50 -8.31 2.89
C GLY A 113 -12.29 -7.44 2.60
N PHE A 114 -11.17 -8.10 2.38
CA PHE A 114 -9.89 -7.45 2.06
C PHE A 114 -9.74 -7.24 0.57
N SER A 115 -9.18 -6.10 0.17
CA SER A 115 -8.74 -5.84 -1.21
C SER A 115 -7.33 -5.26 -1.20
N THR A 116 -6.50 -5.64 -2.17
CA THR A 116 -5.16 -5.06 -2.34
C THR A 116 -4.99 -4.47 -3.74
N TYR A 117 -4.56 -3.23 -3.80
CA TYR A 117 -4.43 -2.44 -5.02
C TYR A 117 -2.98 -2.15 -5.37
N TYR A 118 -2.70 -2.16 -6.67
CA TYR A 118 -1.40 -1.86 -7.25
C TYR A 118 -1.56 -1.03 -8.53
N PHE A 119 -0.48 -0.41 -9.00
CA PHE A 119 -0.50 0.26 -10.31
C PHE A 119 -0.45 -0.77 -11.44
N SER A 120 -1.35 -0.68 -12.42
CA SER A 120 -1.51 -1.72 -13.46
C SER A 120 -0.24 -2.05 -14.26
N GLN A 121 0.67 -1.08 -14.44
CA GLN A 121 1.96 -1.30 -15.11
C GLN A 121 3.10 -1.65 -14.15
N SER A 122 2.82 -2.05 -12.90
CA SER A 122 3.83 -2.46 -11.90
C SER A 122 3.80 -3.98 -11.67
N PRO A 123 4.68 -4.77 -12.31
CA PRO A 123 4.80 -6.20 -12.05
C PRO A 123 5.16 -6.53 -10.59
N SER A 124 6.07 -5.75 -9.98
CA SER A 124 6.42 -5.94 -8.57
C SER A 124 5.23 -5.61 -7.66
N GLY A 125 4.52 -4.51 -7.93
CA GLY A 125 3.31 -4.14 -7.18
C GLY A 125 2.22 -5.21 -7.28
N ARG A 126 2.01 -5.80 -8.46
CA ARG A 126 1.09 -6.93 -8.64
C ARG A 126 1.49 -8.13 -7.79
N PHE A 127 2.77 -8.50 -7.82
CA PHE A 127 3.27 -9.62 -7.04
C PHE A 127 3.09 -9.38 -5.54
N VAL A 128 3.53 -8.22 -5.05
CA VAL A 128 3.42 -7.89 -3.62
C VAL A 128 1.95 -7.86 -3.20
N ALA A 129 1.07 -7.28 -4.02
CA ALA A 129 -0.36 -7.27 -3.76
C ALA A 129 -0.92 -8.70 -3.63
N GLN A 130 -0.49 -9.61 -4.50
CA GLN A 130 -0.90 -11.02 -4.44
C GLN A 130 -0.46 -11.67 -3.12
N THR A 131 0.80 -11.52 -2.72
CA THR A 131 1.30 -12.14 -1.48
C THR A 131 0.64 -11.59 -0.22
N ILE A 132 0.32 -10.30 -0.20
CA ILE A 132 -0.41 -9.68 0.91
C ILE A 132 -1.84 -10.19 0.94
N GLN A 133 -2.51 -10.24 -0.21
CA GLN A 133 -3.89 -10.71 -0.30
C GLN A 133 -4.02 -12.17 0.14
N GLU A 134 -3.10 -13.04 -0.26
CA GLU A 134 -3.04 -14.44 0.16
C GLU A 134 -2.80 -14.57 1.67
N ALA A 135 -1.87 -13.79 2.23
CA ALA A 135 -1.61 -13.81 3.66
C ALA A 135 -2.83 -13.35 4.49
N LEU A 136 -3.59 -12.37 3.99
CA LEU A 136 -4.83 -11.90 4.64
C LEU A 136 -5.92 -12.98 4.61
N ASP A 137 -6.12 -13.62 3.46
CA ASP A 137 -7.10 -14.70 3.26
C ASP A 137 -6.82 -15.92 4.14
N GLU A 138 -5.54 -16.27 4.30
CA GLU A 138 -5.12 -17.37 5.19
C GLU A 138 -5.29 -17.04 6.68
N SER A 139 -5.26 -15.75 7.05
CA SER A 139 -5.21 -15.32 8.45
C SER A 139 -6.59 -15.14 9.08
N HIS A 140 -7.64 -14.93 8.28
CA HIS A 140 -8.95 -14.62 8.81
C HIS A 140 -10.11 -15.03 7.90
N ASP A 141 -11.19 -15.55 8.50
CA ASP A 141 -12.42 -15.93 7.79
C ASP A 141 -13.26 -14.68 7.46
N THR A 142 -12.83 -13.98 6.42
CA THR A 142 -13.47 -12.77 5.89
C THR A 142 -13.32 -12.77 4.37
N PRO A 143 -14.30 -12.25 3.60
CA PRO A 143 -14.27 -12.39 2.15
C PRO A 143 -12.97 -11.89 1.51
N ASN A 144 -12.31 -12.75 0.74
CA ASN A 144 -11.21 -12.33 -0.12
C ASN A 144 -11.78 -11.67 -1.38
N ARG A 145 -11.61 -10.35 -1.50
CA ARG A 145 -12.09 -9.58 -2.67
C ARG A 145 -11.03 -9.46 -3.77
N GLY A 146 -9.87 -10.09 -3.57
CA GLY A 146 -8.79 -10.19 -4.53
C GLY A 146 -7.94 -8.93 -4.68
N ILE A 147 -7.06 -8.99 -5.67
CA ILE A 147 -6.20 -7.87 -6.06
C ILE A 147 -6.83 -7.08 -7.22
N GLY A 148 -6.62 -5.77 -7.23
CA GLY A 148 -7.10 -4.88 -8.28
C GLY A 148 -6.05 -3.88 -8.73
N SER A 149 -6.18 -3.36 -9.95
CA SER A 149 -5.35 -2.23 -10.37
C SER A 149 -6.06 -0.91 -10.17
N GLN A 150 -5.36 0.06 -9.60
CA GLN A 150 -5.85 1.43 -9.40
C GLN A 150 -4.74 2.45 -9.64
N ASP A 151 -5.13 3.63 -10.06
CA ASP A 151 -4.21 4.73 -10.28
C ASP A 151 -4.11 5.64 -9.04
N TYR A 152 -4.23 5.14 -7.82
CA TYR A 152 -4.14 6.03 -6.64
C TYR A 152 -2.83 6.83 -6.64
N ALA A 153 -2.88 8.08 -6.19
CA ALA A 153 -1.73 8.99 -6.29
C ALA A 153 -0.46 8.41 -5.63
N VAL A 154 -0.61 7.72 -4.49
CA VAL A 154 0.49 7.04 -3.79
C VAL A 154 1.06 5.85 -4.57
N LEU A 155 0.26 5.17 -5.38
CA LEU A 155 0.71 4.04 -6.22
C LEU A 155 1.44 4.53 -7.48
N VAL A 156 0.87 5.53 -8.15
CA VAL A 156 1.39 6.06 -9.41
C VAL A 156 2.66 6.89 -9.21
N ARG A 157 2.77 7.64 -8.11
CA ARG A 157 3.86 8.63 -7.94
C ARG A 157 5.02 8.13 -7.09
N THR A 158 4.88 6.98 -6.45
CA THR A 158 5.99 6.30 -5.77
C THR A 158 6.85 5.61 -6.83
N LEU A 159 8.16 5.88 -6.82
CA LEU A 159 9.10 5.32 -7.79
C LEU A 159 9.39 3.84 -7.52
N GLY A 160 9.49 3.46 -6.24
CA GLY A 160 9.63 2.06 -5.83
C GLY A 160 8.35 1.23 -6.04
N CYS A 161 8.36 0.02 -5.50
CA CYS A 161 7.16 -0.81 -5.43
C CYS A 161 6.16 -0.19 -4.45
N ALA A 162 4.89 -0.13 -4.83
CA ALA A 162 3.84 0.45 -4.02
C ALA A 162 2.55 -0.35 -4.12
N VAL A 163 1.92 -0.62 -2.98
CA VAL A 163 0.62 -1.26 -2.85
C VAL A 163 -0.24 -0.54 -1.82
N LEU A 164 -1.56 -0.61 -1.99
CA LEU A 164 -2.54 -0.07 -1.06
C LEU A 164 -3.47 -1.21 -0.63
N VAL A 165 -3.63 -1.43 0.66
CA VAL A 165 -4.50 -2.46 1.21
C VAL A 165 -5.73 -1.79 1.82
N GLU A 166 -6.91 -2.20 1.36
CA GLU A 166 -8.16 -2.00 2.07
C GLU A 166 -8.37 -3.18 3.01
N CYS A 167 -8.11 -2.95 4.29
CA CYS A 167 -8.05 -3.98 5.32
C CYS A 167 -9.44 -4.46 5.80
N GLY A 168 -10.51 -4.17 5.07
CA GLY A 168 -11.90 -4.47 5.43
C GLY A 168 -12.77 -3.21 5.40
N PHE A 169 -14.06 -3.33 5.76
CA PHE A 169 -15.03 -2.24 5.68
C PHE A 169 -15.41 -1.71 7.07
N LEU A 170 -15.05 -0.46 7.42
CA LEU A 170 -15.50 0.13 8.69
C LEU A 170 -17.01 0.41 8.71
N SER A 171 -17.66 0.49 7.55
CA SER A 171 -19.12 0.52 7.45
C SER A 171 -19.79 -0.80 7.87
N ASN A 172 -19.04 -1.90 7.95
CA ASN A 172 -19.53 -3.18 8.45
C ASN A 172 -19.30 -3.29 9.94
N LYS A 173 -20.38 -3.50 10.70
CA LYS A 173 -20.32 -3.46 12.18
C LYS A 173 -19.42 -4.54 12.77
N ALA A 174 -19.35 -5.73 12.16
CA ALA A 174 -18.51 -6.82 12.65
C ALA A 174 -17.02 -6.49 12.43
N GLU A 175 -16.66 -6.10 11.21
CA GLU A 175 -15.31 -5.68 10.85
C GLU A 175 -14.86 -4.44 11.64
N ALA A 176 -15.72 -3.42 11.78
CA ALA A 176 -15.41 -2.25 12.61
C ALA A 176 -15.11 -2.62 14.06
N GLY A 177 -15.92 -3.51 14.67
CA GLY A 177 -15.69 -4.00 16.02
C GLY A 177 -14.38 -4.79 16.14
N GLN A 178 -14.07 -5.61 15.13
CA GLN A 178 -12.82 -6.35 15.06
C GLN A 178 -11.62 -5.40 14.96
N PHE A 179 -11.59 -4.47 14.01
CA PHE A 179 -10.45 -3.58 13.81
C PHE A 179 -10.30 -2.50 14.88
N ALA A 180 -11.34 -2.26 15.68
CA ALA A 180 -11.24 -1.45 16.90
C ALA A 180 -10.54 -2.19 18.06
N SER A 181 -10.50 -3.52 18.04
CA SER A 181 -9.89 -4.33 19.11
C SER A 181 -8.37 -4.44 18.98
N ALA A 182 -7.68 -4.62 20.11
CA ALA A 182 -6.23 -4.78 20.12
C ALA A 182 -5.81 -6.10 19.43
N GLU A 183 -6.58 -7.16 19.65
CA GLU A 183 -6.40 -8.47 19.03
C GLU A 183 -6.59 -8.36 17.51
N GLY A 184 -7.64 -7.65 17.09
CA GLY A 184 -7.96 -7.37 15.69
C GLY A 184 -6.84 -6.68 14.93
N GLN A 185 -6.32 -5.61 15.52
CA GLN A 185 -5.20 -4.85 14.95
C GLN A 185 -3.90 -5.67 14.93
N GLN A 186 -3.71 -6.54 15.92
CA GLN A 186 -2.52 -7.36 16.05
C GLN A 186 -2.45 -8.45 14.98
N TRP A 187 -3.50 -9.27 14.83
CA TRP A 187 -3.50 -10.33 13.81
C TRP A 187 -3.41 -9.72 12.40
N LEU A 188 -4.05 -8.57 12.15
CA LEU A 188 -3.97 -7.88 10.86
C LEU A 188 -2.53 -7.43 10.57
N ALA A 189 -1.83 -6.87 11.55
CA ALA A 189 -0.42 -6.52 11.41
C ALA A 189 0.45 -7.76 11.14
N GLU A 190 0.16 -8.90 11.77
CA GLU A 190 0.87 -10.16 11.53
C GLU A 190 0.62 -10.71 10.12
N ALA A 191 -0.61 -10.63 9.61
CA ALA A 191 -0.95 -11.01 8.24
C ALA A 191 -0.24 -10.13 7.21
N LEU A 192 -0.20 -8.82 7.44
CA LEU A 192 0.54 -7.89 6.59
C LEU A 192 2.05 -8.18 6.63
N LEU A 193 2.62 -8.48 7.79
CA LEU A 193 4.02 -8.89 7.91
C LEU A 193 4.30 -10.16 7.10
N LEU A 194 3.43 -11.17 7.22
CA LEU A 194 3.57 -12.43 6.48
C LEU A 194 3.60 -12.19 4.97
N GLY A 195 2.70 -11.34 4.45
CA GLY A 195 2.70 -10.93 3.05
C GLY A 195 4.01 -10.24 2.63
N ILE A 196 4.49 -9.28 3.42
CA ILE A 196 5.76 -8.57 3.17
C ILE A 196 6.95 -9.54 3.15
N VAL A 197 7.01 -10.48 4.11
CA VAL A 197 8.11 -11.47 4.20
C VAL A 197 8.09 -12.41 2.99
N ARG A 198 6.91 -12.84 2.54
CA ARG A 198 6.75 -13.64 1.31
C ARG A 198 7.22 -12.89 0.06
N ALA A 199 7.11 -11.56 0.04
CA ALA A 199 7.57 -10.72 -1.05
C ALA A 199 9.07 -10.38 -1.03
N LYS A 200 9.75 -10.54 0.12
CA LYS A 200 11.17 -10.17 0.32
C LYS A 200 12.16 -10.73 -0.74
N PRO A 201 11.97 -11.94 -1.29
CA PRO A 201 12.86 -12.48 -2.32
C PRO A 201 12.81 -11.79 -3.69
N ILE A 202 11.89 -10.86 -3.96
CA ILE A 202 11.63 -10.37 -5.33
C ILE A 202 12.13 -8.98 -5.59
N ILE A 203 12.98 -8.87 -6.61
CA ILE A 203 13.50 -7.62 -7.17
C ILE A 203 12.33 -6.64 -7.40
N ILE A 204 12.21 -5.62 -6.54
CA ILE A 204 11.19 -4.57 -6.63
C ILE A 204 11.52 -3.49 -7.67
N ASN A 205 12.57 -3.70 -8.47
CA ASN A 205 12.88 -2.82 -9.58
C ASN A 205 11.96 -3.17 -10.74
N ASP A 206 10.81 -2.50 -10.77
CA ASP A 206 9.96 -2.49 -11.95
C ASP A 206 10.75 -2.05 -13.19
N PRO A 207 10.40 -2.57 -14.38
CA PRO A 207 11.12 -2.25 -15.59
C PRO A 207 10.95 -0.76 -15.95
N PRO A 208 11.87 -0.14 -16.72
CA PRO A 208 11.85 1.30 -17.02
C PRO A 208 10.51 1.80 -17.60
N GLU A 209 9.81 0.95 -18.35
CA GLU A 209 8.49 1.21 -18.91
C GLU A 209 7.46 1.53 -17.83
N THR A 210 7.56 0.93 -16.65
CA THR A 210 6.70 1.25 -15.50
C THR A 210 6.89 2.69 -15.06
N GLN A 211 8.14 3.18 -15.04
CA GLN A 211 8.41 4.57 -14.65
C GLN A 211 7.91 5.56 -15.69
N ILE A 212 8.02 5.22 -16.97
CA ILE A 212 7.45 6.01 -18.06
C ILE A 212 5.93 6.08 -17.91
N ALA A 213 5.26 4.94 -17.72
CA ALA A 213 3.81 4.90 -17.52
C ALA A 213 3.35 5.71 -16.30
N LYS A 214 4.08 5.62 -15.18
CA LYS A 214 3.82 6.45 -13.98
C LYS A 214 3.90 7.95 -14.30
N CYS A 215 4.93 8.38 -15.05
CA CYS A 215 5.09 9.76 -15.49
C CYS A 215 3.95 10.23 -16.41
N GLU A 216 3.53 9.38 -17.36
CA GLU A 216 2.44 9.70 -18.30
C GLU A 216 1.09 9.89 -17.57
N VAL A 217 0.74 8.96 -16.67
CA VAL A 217 -0.48 9.06 -15.86
C VAL A 217 -0.44 10.32 -14.98
N TYR A 218 0.72 10.63 -14.40
CA TYR A 218 0.86 11.83 -13.58
C TYR A 218 0.77 13.12 -14.40
N ALA A 219 1.42 13.19 -15.56
CA ALA A 219 1.35 14.34 -16.46
C ALA A 219 -0.09 14.65 -16.89
N LYS A 220 -0.83 13.62 -17.32
CA LYS A 220 -2.24 13.75 -17.70
C LYS A 220 -3.10 14.35 -16.58
N ARG A 221 -2.87 13.94 -15.33
CA ARG A 221 -3.60 14.48 -14.16
C ARG A 221 -3.29 15.94 -13.86
N LEU A 222 -2.04 16.35 -14.09
CA LEU A 222 -1.66 17.75 -13.92
C LEU A 222 -2.35 18.63 -14.97
N GLU A 223 -2.44 18.16 -16.22
CA GLU A 223 -3.17 18.83 -17.29
C GLU A 223 -4.67 18.93 -16.97
N GLU A 224 -5.29 17.84 -16.52
CA GLU A 224 -6.71 17.83 -16.11
C GLU A 224 -6.99 18.81 -14.95
N LYS A 225 -6.12 18.86 -13.94
CA LYS A 225 -6.24 19.81 -12.83
C LYS A 225 -6.09 21.26 -13.27
N GLU A 226 -5.14 21.55 -14.16
CA GLU A 226 -4.96 22.90 -14.69
C GLU A 226 -6.18 23.33 -15.53
N HIS A 227 -6.73 22.42 -16.34
CA HIS A 227 -7.96 22.68 -17.09
C HIS A 227 -9.16 22.98 -16.18
N GLN A 228 -9.33 22.19 -15.11
CA GLN A 228 -10.38 22.43 -14.10
C GLN A 228 -10.17 23.76 -13.38
N ARG A 229 -8.93 24.12 -13.04
CA ARG A 229 -8.61 25.40 -12.40
C ARG A 229 -8.96 26.57 -13.32
N GLN A 230 -8.61 26.48 -14.61
CA GLN A 230 -8.95 27.51 -15.59
C GLN A 230 -10.46 27.64 -15.80
N ALA A 231 -11.19 26.52 -15.81
CA ALA A 231 -12.65 26.51 -15.91
C ALA A 231 -13.33 27.15 -14.68
N ALA A 232 -12.78 26.95 -13.48
CA ALA A 232 -13.33 27.51 -12.24
C ALA A 232 -13.11 29.03 -12.11
N VAL A 233 -12.10 29.59 -12.78
CA VAL A 233 -11.76 31.02 -12.75
C VAL A 233 -12.34 31.78 -13.95
N ALA A 234 -12.91 31.08 -14.93
CA ALA A 234 -13.53 31.71 -16.09
C ALA A 234 -14.73 32.58 -15.67
N PRO A 235 -14.80 33.86 -16.08
CA PRO A 235 -15.93 34.73 -15.73
C PRO A 235 -17.23 34.13 -16.29
N ALA A 236 -18.27 34.08 -15.45
CA ALA A 236 -19.60 33.70 -15.88
C ALA A 236 -19.99 34.59 -17.07
N LYS A 237 -20.17 34.00 -18.26
CA LYS A 237 -20.65 34.75 -19.42
C LYS A 237 -21.97 35.42 -19.02
N SER A 238 -21.98 36.74 -18.98
CA SER A 238 -23.15 37.57 -18.66
C SER A 238 -24.20 37.38 -19.75
N GLY A 239 -24.99 36.32 -19.65
CA GLY A 239 -26.20 36.14 -20.44
C GLY A 239 -27.25 37.11 -19.91
N THR A 240 -27.42 38.25 -20.56
CA THR A 240 -28.61 39.08 -20.38
C THR A 240 -29.85 38.23 -20.62
N PRO A 241 -30.80 38.12 -19.67
CA PRO A 241 -32.00 37.32 -19.88
C PRO A 241 -32.87 38.02 -20.92
N HIS A 242 -32.99 37.41 -22.10
CA HIS A 242 -33.95 37.87 -23.10
C HIS A 242 -35.36 37.54 -22.59
N LYS A 243 -36.07 38.55 -22.06
CA LYS A 243 -37.50 38.44 -21.74
C LYS A 243 -38.26 38.06 -23.02
N PRO A 244 -39.05 36.97 -23.06
CA PRO A 244 -39.91 36.70 -24.19
C PRO A 244 -41.05 37.71 -24.23
N ALA A 245 -41.28 38.32 -25.39
CA ALA A 245 -42.38 39.24 -25.63
C ALA A 245 -43.72 38.48 -25.57
N SER A 246 -44.62 38.93 -24.69
CA SER A 246 -45.99 38.45 -24.62
C SER A 246 -46.73 38.79 -25.91
N LYS A 247 -47.11 37.78 -26.71
CA LYS A 247 -48.13 37.96 -27.75
C LYS A 247 -49.50 37.64 -27.15
N LYS A 248 -50.30 38.70 -26.98
CA LYS A 248 -51.76 38.63 -26.85
C LYS A 248 -52.34 38.08 -28.16
N LYS A 249 -53.14 37.02 -28.07
CA LYS A 249 -54.46 36.85 -28.71
C LYS A 249 -55.05 35.51 -28.28
#